data_AF-X1CE60-F1
#
_entry.id   AF-X1CE60-F1
#
_cell.length_a   1.000
_cell.length_b   1.000
_cell.length_c   1.000
_cell.angle_alpha   90.00
_cell.angle_beta   90.00
_cell.angle_gamma   90.00
#
_symmetry.space_group_name_H-M   'P 1'
#
loop_
_entity.id
_entity.type
_entity.pdbx_description
1 polymer ?
#
loop_
_entity_poly.entity_id
_entity_poly.type
_entity_poly.pdbx_seq_one_letter_code
_entity_poly.pdbx_strand_id
1 'polypeptide(L)'
;YEVGELLELFQWKTHEEIEEALKEDDFREALASEIADVLVYLLRVADTTGIDPTKAVVEKMKRNREKYPIDYWEGKAPSKFNRPE
;
A
#
# COMPACT_ATOMS: atom_id res chain seq x y z
N TYR A 1 -0.44 -1.89 -14.70
CA TYR A 1 0.37 -2.99 -15.23
C TYR A 1 1.38 -3.37 -14.16
N GLU A 2 2.27 -2.46 -13.74
CA GLU A 2 3.23 -2.68 -12.61
C GLU A 2 2.61 -3.23 -11.31
N VAL A 3 1.43 -2.75 -10.90
CA VAL A 3 0.75 -3.28 -9.70
C VAL A 3 0.41 -4.77 -9.86
N GLY A 4 0.17 -5.23 -11.08
CA GLY A 4 -0.03 -6.64 -11.41
C GLY A 4 1.26 -7.43 -11.23
N GLU A 5 2.37 -6.97 -11.82
CA GLU A 5 3.69 -7.59 -11.68
C GLU A 5 4.14 -7.64 -10.21
N LEU A 6 3.91 -6.57 -9.45
CA LEU A 6 4.09 -6.56 -7.99
C LEU A 6 3.28 -7.66 -7.30
N LEU A 7 2.02 -7.89 -7.69
CA LEU A 7 1.16 -8.93 -7.10
C LEU A 7 1.57 -10.34 -7.54
N GLU A 8 2.14 -10.49 -8.73
CA GLU A 8 2.63 -11.78 -9.24
C GLU A 8 3.75 -12.37 -8.38
N LEU A 9 4.54 -11.52 -7.70
CA LEU A 9 5.53 -11.96 -6.71
C LEU A 9 4.92 -12.74 -5.53
N PHE A 10 3.63 -12.53 -5.23
CA PHE A 10 2.94 -13.08 -4.07
C PHE A 10 1.87 -14.12 -4.40
N GLN A 11 1.34 -14.13 -5.62
CA GLN A 11 0.09 -14.82 -5.98
C GLN A 11 0.04 -16.33 -5.68
N TRP A 12 1.19 -17.02 -5.65
CA TRP A 12 1.30 -18.47 -5.42
C TRP A 12 2.04 -18.85 -4.14
N LYS A 13 2.31 -17.89 -3.25
CA LYS A 13 3.10 -18.11 -2.04
C LYS A 13 2.23 -18.04 -0.78
N THR A 14 2.47 -18.92 0.18
CA THR A 14 1.94 -18.77 1.55
C THR A 14 2.67 -17.66 2.30
N HIS A 15 2.18 -17.32 3.50
CA HIS A 15 2.82 -16.33 4.34
C HIS A 15 4.25 -16.74 4.72
N GLU A 16 4.44 -18.00 5.10
CA GLU A 16 5.74 -18.57 5.48
C GLU A 16 6.71 -18.59 4.29
N GLU A 17 6.22 -18.91 3.08
CA GLU A 17 7.02 -18.87 1.86
C GLU A 17 7.45 -17.45 1.48
N ILE A 18 6.60 -16.44 1.74
CA ILE A 18 6.96 -15.03 1.57
C ILE A 18 8.02 -14.61 2.59
N GLU A 19 7.88 -15.02 3.85
CA GLU A 19 8.88 -14.71 4.89
C GLU A 19 10.26 -15.28 4.57
N GLU A 20 10.31 -16.49 3.98
CA GLU A 20 11.57 -17.06 3.52
C GLU A 20 12.10 -16.35 2.28
N ALA A 21 11.25 -16.10 1.27
CA ALA A 21 11.64 -15.39 0.05
C ALA A 21 12.20 -13.98 0.34
N LEU A 22 11.68 -13.29 1.36
CA LEU A 22 12.19 -11.98 1.78
C LEU A 22 13.63 -12.01 2.33
N LYS A 23 14.19 -13.19 2.60
CA LYS A 23 15.60 -13.37 2.99
C LYS A 23 16.52 -13.55 1.77
N GLU A 24 15.95 -13.83 0.59
CA GLU A 24 16.68 -14.00 -0.66
C GLU A 24 16.89 -12.63 -1.34
N ASP A 25 18.12 -12.31 -1.72
CA ASP A 25 18.45 -11.02 -2.33
C ASP A 25 17.72 -10.81 -3.67
N ASP A 26 17.66 -11.83 -4.52
CA ASP A 26 16.97 -11.77 -5.83
C ASP A 26 15.49 -11.38 -5.70
N PHE A 27 14.78 -11.94 -4.70
CA PHE A 27 13.38 -11.62 -4.47
C PHE A 27 13.21 -10.18 -3.95
N ARG A 28 14.12 -9.72 -3.07
CA ARG A 28 14.11 -8.34 -2.58
C ARG A 28 14.39 -7.33 -3.69
N GLU A 29 15.30 -7.64 -4.59
CA GLU A 29 15.60 -6.81 -5.75
C GLU A 29 14.41 -6.71 -6.69
N ALA A 30 13.79 -7.85 -7.03
CA ALA A 30 12.57 -7.87 -7.83
C ALA A 30 11.45 -7.05 -7.17
N LEU A 31 11.19 -7.27 -5.88
CA LEU A 31 10.19 -6.52 -5.13
C LEU A 31 10.47 -5.01 -5.11
N ALA A 32 11.73 -4.62 -4.91
CA ALA A 32 12.13 -3.22 -4.92
C ALA A 32 11.93 -2.58 -6.31
N SER A 33 12.23 -3.31 -7.39
CA SER A 33 11.99 -2.86 -8.77
C SER A 33 10.52 -2.58 -9.00
N GLU A 34 9.64 -3.55 -8.72
CA GLU A 34 8.20 -3.41 -8.94
C GLU A 34 7.57 -2.28 -8.10
N ILE A 35 8.04 -2.10 -6.85
CA ILE A 35 7.63 -0.96 -6.02
C ILE A 35 8.07 0.36 -6.66
N ALA A 36 9.29 0.43 -7.21
CA ALA A 36 9.80 1.62 -7.86
C ALA A 36 8.99 1.94 -9.12
N ASP A 37 8.65 0.96 -9.94
CA ASP A 37 7.87 1.16 -11.15
C ASP A 37 6.46 1.70 -10.83
N VAL A 38 5.77 1.11 -9.85
CA VAL A 38 4.49 1.63 -9.35
C VAL A 38 4.62 3.09 -8.89
N LEU A 39 5.68 3.40 -8.13
CA LEU A 39 5.89 4.75 -7.61
C LEU A 39 6.20 5.75 -8.72
N VAL A 40 7.04 5.39 -9.69
CA VAL A 40 7.42 6.25 -10.81
C VAL A 40 6.18 6.62 -11.64
N TYR A 41 5.34 5.66 -11.99
CA TYR A 41 4.12 5.96 -12.71
C TYR A 41 3.13 6.78 -11.88
N LEU A 42 3.01 6.51 -10.58
CA LEU A 42 2.16 7.30 -9.69
C LEU A 42 2.62 8.77 -9.63
N LEU A 43 3.93 9.01 -9.50
CA LEU A 43 4.50 10.36 -9.52
C LEU A 43 4.27 11.03 -10.87
N ARG A 44 4.40 10.30 -11.98
CA ARG A 44 4.14 10.84 -13.31
C ARG A 44 2.68 11.24 -13.50
N VAL A 45 1.74 10.43 -13.02
CA VAL A 45 0.30 10.78 -13.02
C VAL A 45 0.05 12.02 -12.17
N ALA A 46 0.64 12.09 -10.97
CA ALA A 46 0.50 13.24 -10.09
C ALA A 46 1.00 14.54 -10.75
N ASP A 47 2.20 14.50 -11.34
CA ASP A 47 2.82 15.61 -12.07
C ASP A 47 1.94 16.09 -13.24
N THR A 48 1.49 15.17 -14.10
CA THR A 48 0.66 15.49 -15.28
C THR A 48 -0.74 15.99 -14.96
N THR A 49 -1.28 15.61 -13.80
CA THR A 49 -2.63 16.02 -13.35
C THR A 49 -2.61 17.22 -12.40
N GLY A 50 -1.43 17.70 -12.00
CA GLY A 50 -1.28 18.77 -11.01
C GLY A 50 -1.69 18.36 -9.60
N ILE A 51 -1.74 17.06 -9.31
CA ILE A 51 -2.02 16.55 -7.96
C ILE A 51 -0.73 16.55 -7.16
N ASP A 52 -0.76 17.18 -5.98
CA ASP A 52 0.31 17.08 -4.99
C ASP A 52 0.12 15.78 -4.16
N PRO A 53 0.94 14.74 -4.37
CA PRO A 53 0.74 13.44 -3.72
C PRO A 53 0.95 13.54 -2.21
N THR A 54 1.85 14.42 -1.75
CA THR A 54 2.10 14.64 -0.32
C THR A 54 0.88 15.24 0.35
N LYS A 55 0.27 16.29 -0.23
CA LYS A 55 -0.99 16.85 0.28
C LYS A 55 -2.12 15.84 0.24
N ALA A 56 -2.24 15.08 -0.86
CA ALA A 56 -3.28 14.05 -0.99
C ALA A 56 -3.19 12.99 0.12
N VAL A 57 -1.99 12.53 0.46
CA VAL A 57 -1.73 11.60 1.58
C VAL A 57 -2.12 12.23 2.91
N VAL A 58 -1.68 13.46 3.20
CA VAL A 58 -2.01 14.14 4.47
C VAL A 58 -3.53 14.29 4.65
N GLU A 59 -4.25 14.73 3.62
CA GLU A 59 -5.71 14.87 3.67
C GLU A 59 -6.41 13.50 3.76
N LYS A 60 -5.87 12.46 3.13
CA LYS A 60 -6.36 11.10 3.30
C LYS A 60 -6.19 10.60 4.73
N MET A 61 -5.06 10.88 5.38
CA MET A 61 -4.81 10.49 6.76
C MET A 61 -5.71 11.23 7.75
N LYS A 62 -6.00 12.52 7.52
CA LYS A 62 -7.00 13.27 8.32
C LYS A 62 -8.38 12.61 8.24
N ARG A 63 -8.88 12.37 7.02
CA ARG A 63 -10.16 11.67 6.81
C ARG A 63 -10.18 10.25 7.38
N ASN A 64 -9.05 9.55 7.36
CA ASN A 64 -8.95 8.23 7.96
C ASN A 64 -9.07 8.28 9.49
N ARG A 65 -8.51 9.30 10.17
CA ARG A 65 -8.68 9.48 11.62
C ARG A 65 -10.12 9.76 12.01
N GLU A 66 -10.83 10.57 11.22
CA GLU A 66 -12.26 10.82 11.42
C GLU A 66 -13.10 9.56 11.18
N LYS A 67 -12.73 8.78 10.15
CA LYS A 67 -13.44 7.54 9.80
C LYS A 67 -13.16 6.39 10.79
N TYR A 68 -11.98 6.37 11.38
CA TYR A 68 -11.49 5.31 12.27
C TYR A 68 -11.01 5.92 13.59
N PRO A 69 -11.92 6.40 14.45
CA PRO A 69 -11.54 7.02 15.71
C PRO A 69 -10.97 5.98 16.69
N ILE A 70 -9.89 6.35 17.39
CA ILE A 70 -9.05 5.39 18.12
C ILE A 70 -9.79 4.74 19.29
N ASP A 71 -10.66 5.48 19.96
CA ASP A 71 -11.52 5.04 21.05
C ASP A 71 -12.40 3.84 20.69
N TYR A 72 -12.81 3.72 19.43
CA TYR A 72 -13.62 2.59 18.96
C TYR A 72 -12.79 1.46 18.32
N TRP A 73 -11.70 1.82 17.65
CA TRP A 73 -10.89 0.91 16.82
C TRP A 73 -9.61 0.40 17.49
N GLU A 74 -9.31 0.80 18.72
CA GLU A 74 -8.18 0.26 19.46
C GLU A 74 -8.28 -1.27 19.56
N GLY A 75 -7.22 -1.97 19.14
CA GLY A 75 -7.16 -3.44 19.09
C GLY A 75 -8.06 -4.11 18.04
N LYS A 76 -8.75 -3.34 17.17
CA LYS A 76 -9.63 -3.85 16.10
C LYS A 76 -9.11 -3.48 14.72
N ALA A 77 -9.19 -4.40 13.77
CA ALA A 77 -8.89 -4.09 12.38
C ALA A 77 -9.95 -3.12 11.80
N PRO A 78 -9.56 -1.91 11.32
CA PRO A 78 -10.50 -0.95 10.78
C PRO A 78 -11.21 -1.48 9.53
N SER A 79 -12.54 -1.61 9.61
CA SER A 79 -13.37 -2.09 8.49
C SER A 79 -14.04 -0.93 7.78
N LYS A 80 -14.03 -0.93 6.44
CA LYS A 80 -14.81 0.06 5.68
C LYS A 80 -16.33 -0.12 5.85
N PHE A 81 -16.78 -1.29 6.31
CA PHE A 81 -18.18 -1.70 6.38
C PHE A 81 -18.81 -1.58 7.78
N ASN A 82 -18.02 -1.67 8.85
CA ASN A 82 -18.45 -1.34 10.20
C ASN A 82 -17.97 0.07 10.51
N ARG A 83 -18.87 1.01 10.83
CA ARG A 83 -18.49 2.28 11.47
C ARG A 83 -19.15 2.32 12.85
N PRO A 84 -18.49 2.91 13.86
CA PRO A 84 -19.20 3.32 15.07
C PRO A 84 -20.34 4.27 14.67
N GLU A 85 -21.51 4.10 15.30
CA GLU A 85 -22.65 5.03 15.18
C GLU A 85 -22.33 6.39 15.79
#